data_AF-A0A503I150-F1
#
_entry.id   AF-A0A503I150-F1
#
_cell.length_a   1.000
_cell.length_b   1.000
_cell.length_c   1.000
_cell.angle_alpha   90.00
_cell.angle_beta   90.00
_cell.angle_gamma   90.00
#
_symmetry.space_group_name_H-M   'P 1'
#
loop_
_entity.id
_entity.type
_entity.pdbx_description
1 polymer ?
#
loop_
_entity_poly.entity_id
_entity_poly.type
_entity_poly.pdbx_seq_one_letter_code
_entity_poly.pdbx_strand_id
1 'polypeptide(L)'
;MRIDPNMSMDDLMRRWPPSIAVLIRHGMHCVGCHIAPFHSIAEACRDHRIDEADFLKGLERAVAGGPVSRPDAPPASPGDARR
;
A
#
# COMPACT_ATOMS: atom_id res chain seq x y z
N MET A 1 5.38 15.94 -5.72
CA MET A 1 4.05 15.43 -5.31
C MET A 1 4.23 14.72 -3.99
N ARG A 2 3.43 15.03 -2.97
CA ARG A 2 3.51 14.36 -1.67
C ARG A 2 2.19 13.69 -1.32
N ILE A 3 2.25 12.43 -0.91
CA ILE A 3 1.10 11.67 -0.42
C ILE A 3 1.06 11.81 1.10
N ASP A 4 -0.12 12.15 1.64
CA ASP A 4 -0.33 12.27 3.08
C ASP A 4 -0.57 10.86 3.67
N PRO A 5 0.28 10.38 4.60
CA PRO A 5 0.10 9.05 5.19
C PRO A 5 -1.19 8.89 6.02
N ASN A 6 -1.83 9.99 6.43
CA ASN A 6 -3.08 9.97 7.20
C ASN A 6 -4.33 9.85 6.31
N MET A 7 -4.21 9.97 4.99
CA MET A 7 -5.36 9.79 4.11
C MET A 7 -5.77 8.32 4.02
N SER A 8 -7.04 8.07 3.70
CA SER A 8 -7.57 6.72 3.59
C SER A 8 -6.99 5.98 2.38
N MET A 9 -6.92 4.65 2.47
CA MET A 9 -6.52 3.80 1.34
C MET A 9 -7.52 3.94 0.17
N ASP A 10 -8.81 4.16 0.44
CA ASP A 10 -9.81 4.42 -0.61
C ASP A 10 -9.55 5.74 -1.34
N ASP A 11 -9.27 6.83 -0.61
CA ASP A 11 -8.93 8.13 -1.20
C ASP A 11 -7.65 8.05 -2.05
N LEU A 12 -6.63 7.34 -1.57
CA LEU A 12 -5.38 7.09 -2.29
C LEU A 12 -5.68 6.44 -3.65
N MET A 13 -6.43 5.34 -3.65
CA MET A 13 -6.73 4.55 -4.85
C MET A 13 -7.64 5.31 -5.83
N ARG A 14 -8.62 6.06 -5.34
CA ARG A 14 -9.51 6.90 -6.16
C ARG A 14 -8.76 8.05 -6.81
N ARG A 15 -7.90 8.73 -6.05
CA ARG A 15 -7.17 9.91 -6.53
C ARG A 15 -6.02 9.52 -7.45
N TRP A 16 -5.38 8.37 -7.19
CA TRP A 16 -4.30 7.87 -8.01
C TRP A 16 -4.41 6.36 -8.26
N PRO A 17 -5.16 5.94 -9.30
CA PRO A 17 -5.25 4.53 -9.69
C PRO A 17 -3.91 3.79 -9.88
N PRO A 18 -2.80 4.43 -10.35
CA PRO A 18 -1.49 3.76 -10.41
C PRO A 18 -0.96 3.23 -9.08
N SER A 19 -1.41 3.78 -7.94
CA SER A 19 -1.04 3.29 -6.60
C SER A 19 -1.43 1.83 -6.37
N ILE A 20 -2.52 1.36 -7.00
CA ILE A 20 -3.07 0.01 -6.84
C ILE A 20 -2.01 -1.05 -7.18
N ALA A 21 -1.18 -0.80 -8.19
CA ALA A 21 -0.10 -1.72 -8.57
C ALA A 21 0.96 -1.85 -7.45
N VAL A 22 1.22 -0.79 -6.69
CA VAL A 22 2.11 -0.82 -5.51
C VAL A 22 1.46 -1.65 -4.41
N LEU A 23 0.19 -1.40 -4.08
CA LEU A 23 -0.55 -2.15 -3.06
C LEU A 23 -0.53 -3.66 -3.35
N ILE A 24 -0.85 -4.06 -4.58
CA ILE A 24 -0.85 -5.47 -5.00
C ILE A 24 0.54 -6.10 -4.83
N ARG A 25 1.61 -5.39 -5.24
CA ARG A 25 2.98 -5.93 -5.12
C ARG A 25 3.46 -6.04 -3.68
N HIS A 26 2.97 -5.16 -2.81
CA HIS A 26 3.20 -5.23 -1.36
C HIS A 26 2.22 -6.19 -0.65
N GLY A 27 1.35 -6.90 -1.39
CA GLY A 27 0.32 -7.80 -0.84
C GLY A 27 -0.63 -7.14 0.16
N MET A 28 -0.87 -5.84 -0.03
CA MET A 28 -1.86 -5.10 0.74
C MET A 28 -3.25 -5.59 0.34
N HIS A 29 -4.06 -5.96 1.34
CA HIS A 29 -5.43 -6.45 1.15
C HIS A 29 -6.46 -5.32 1.06
N CYS A 30 -6.00 -4.07 1.02
CA CYS A 30 -6.87 -2.89 1.01
C CYS A 30 -7.64 -2.73 -0.31
N VAL A 31 -7.15 -3.33 -1.41
CA VAL A 31 -7.82 -3.29 -2.71
C VAL A 31 -9.13 -4.10 -2.63
N GLY A 32 -10.27 -3.41 -2.70
CA GLY A 32 -11.60 -4.02 -2.61
C GLY A 32 -12.09 -4.32 -1.19
N CYS A 33 -11.37 -3.87 -0.16
CA CYS A 33 -11.80 -4.05 1.23
C CYS A 33 -12.76 -2.93 1.67
N HIS A 34 -13.89 -3.29 2.27
CA HIS A 34 -14.92 -2.32 2.68
C HIS A 34 -14.47 -1.38 3.81
N ILE A 35 -13.40 -1.71 4.54
CA ILE A 35 -12.81 -0.84 5.56
C ILE A 35 -11.83 0.19 4.99
N ALA A 36 -11.44 0.09 3.71
CA ALA A 36 -10.44 0.97 3.10
C ALA A 36 -10.73 2.49 3.23
N PRO A 37 -12.00 2.97 3.23
CA PRO A 37 -12.30 4.38 3.48
C PRO A 37 -11.97 4.87 4.90
N PHE A 38 -11.78 3.95 5.85
CA PHE A 38 -11.51 4.25 7.25
C PHE A 38 -10.12 3.80 7.69
N HIS A 39 -9.32 3.27 6.77
CA HIS A 39 -8.00 2.72 7.06
C HIS A 39 -6.94 3.59 6.39
N SER A 40 -6.15 4.31 7.17
CA SER A 40 -5.11 5.19 6.65
C SER A 40 -3.90 4.41 6.12
N ILE A 41 -3.08 5.07 5.30
CA ILE A 41 -1.85 4.48 4.78
C ILE A 41 -0.90 4.09 5.92
N ALA A 42 -0.73 4.96 6.93
CA ALA A 42 0.12 4.71 8.09
C ALA A 42 -0.34 3.49 8.91
N GLU A 43 -1.66 3.37 9.13
CA GLU A 43 -2.25 2.21 9.81
C GLU A 43 -2.01 0.93 9.01
N ALA A 44 -2.25 0.95 7.70
CA ALA A 44 -2.02 -0.20 6.83
C ALA A 44 -0.55 -0.61 6.83
N CYS A 45 0.39 0.33 6.77
CA CYS A 45 1.82 0.03 6.82
C CYS A 45 2.20 -0.65 8.14
N ARG A 46 1.71 -0.14 9.27
CA ARG A 46 1.96 -0.73 10.59
C ARG A 46 1.38 -2.14 10.71
N ASP A 47 0.12 -2.33 10.31
CA ASP A 47 -0.57 -3.62 10.43
C ASP A 47 0.05 -4.70 9.52
N HIS A 48 0.54 -4.30 8.35
CA HIS A 48 1.23 -5.17 7.40
C HIS A 48 2.76 -5.24 7.61
N ARG A 49 3.31 -4.55 8.62
CA ARG A 49 4.76 -4.47 8.91
C ARG A 49 5.59 -4.04 7.70
N ILE A 50 5.11 -3.02 7.00
CA ILE A 50 5.79 -2.39 5.85
C ILE A 50 6.47 -1.11 6.31
N ASP A 51 7.67 -0.85 5.81
CA ASP A 51 8.33 0.45 5.99
C ASP A 51 7.51 1.54 5.29
N GLU A 52 6.92 2.43 6.10
CA GLU A 52 6.03 3.49 5.60
C GLU A 52 6.76 4.44 4.64
N ALA A 53 8.01 4.79 4.95
CA ALA A 53 8.76 5.76 4.16
C ALA A 53 9.07 5.23 2.76
N ASP A 54 9.49 3.96 2.67
CA ASP A 54 9.76 3.33 1.38
C ASP A 54 8.48 3.01 0.60
N PHE A 55 7.40 2.67 1.29
CA PHE A 55 6.09 2.51 0.67
C PHE A 55 5.59 3.81 0.05
N LEU A 56 5.65 4.93 0.78
CA LEU A 56 5.27 6.26 0.29
C LEU A 56 6.10 6.66 -0.94
N LYS A 57 7.43 6.44 -0.92
CA LYS A 57 8.27 6.68 -2.11
C LYS A 57 7.84 5.82 -3.30
N GLY A 58 7.49 4.56 -3.06
CA GLY A 58 6.97 3.64 -4.08
C GLY A 58 5.67 4.16 -4.70
N LEU A 59 4.75 4.63 -3.86
CA LEU A 59 3.49 5.26 -4.28
C LEU A 59 3.76 6.52 -5.12
N GLU A 60 4.56 7.46 -4.62
CA GLU A 60 4.86 8.71 -5.31
C GLU A 60 5.50 8.47 -6.69
N ARG A 61 6.41 7.48 -6.79
CA ARG A 61 7.01 7.06 -8.06
C ARG A 61 5.97 6.48 -9.02
N ALA A 62 5.07 5.62 -8.55
CA ALA A 62 4.02 5.04 -9.39
C ALA A 62 3.05 6.11 -9.90
N VAL A 63 2.68 7.08 -9.05
CA VAL A 63 1.85 8.23 -9.44
C VAL A 63 2.54 9.11 -10.49
N ALA A 64 3.87 9.23 -10.42
CA ALA A 64 4.67 9.95 -11.42
C ALA A 64 4.90 9.16 -12.72
N GLY A 65 4.32 7.96 -12.88
CA GLY A 65 4.51 7.10 -14.07
C GLY A 65 5.80 6.29 -14.07
N GLY A 66 6.52 6.27 -12.94
CA GLY A 66 7.72 5.46 -12.77
C GLY A 66 7.42 3.97 -12.56
N PRO A 67 8.41 3.08 -12.76
CA PRO A 67 8.22 1.66 -12.57
C PRO A 67 8.01 1.34 -11.09
N VAL A 68 6.97 0.57 -10.79
CA VAL A 68 6.79 -0.03 -9.46
C VAL A 68 7.97 -0.98 -9.21
N SER A 69 8.66 -0.85 -8.07
CA SER A 69 9.74 -1.78 -7.69
C SER A 69 9.15 -3.00 -6.98
N ARG A 70 9.88 -4.11 -6.90
CA ARG A 70 9.49 -5.21 -6.00
C ARG A 70 9.81 -4.79 -4.56
N PRO A 71 8.95 -5.08 -3.57
CA PRO A 71 9.35 -4.92 -2.17
C PRO A 71 10.50 -5.87 -1.84
N ASP A 72 11.41 -5.43 -0.96
CA ASP A 72 12.59 -6.17 -0.53
C ASP A 72 12.27 -7.37 0.38
N ALA A 73 11.01 -7.53 0.79
CA ALA A 73 10.52 -8.72 1.46
C ALA A 73 9.11 -9.08 0.96
N PRO A 74 8.78 -10.37 0.77
CA PRO A 74 7.40 -10.77 0.54
C PRO A 74 6.54 -10.41 1.76
N PRO A 75 5.30 -9.93 1.56
CA PRO A 75 4.39 -9.69 2.66
C PRO A 75 4.19 -10.99 3.43
N ALA A 76 4.32 -10.92 4.76
CA ALA A 76 4.07 -12.07 5.61
C ALA A 76 2.58 -12.45 5.51
N SER A 77 2.27 -13.42 4.66
CA SER A 77 0.94 -14.01 4.59
C SER A 77 0.62 -14.69 5.93
N PRO A 78 -0.51 -14.40 6.59
CA PRO A 78 -0.94 -15.12 7.80
C PRO A 78 -1.26 -16.62 7.55
N GLY A 79 -1.20 -17.07 6.29
CA GLY A 79 -1.65 -18.40 5.85
C GLY A 79 -0.64 -19.54 6.02
N ASP A 80 0.63 -19.27 6.34
CA ASP A 80 1.67 -20.31 6.36
C ASP A 80 1.97 -20.91 7.74
N ALA A 81 1.33 -20.39 8.80
CA ALA A 81 1.49 -20.90 10.18
C ALA A 81 0.55 -22.07 10.52
N ARG A 82 -0.14 -22.63 9.51
CA ARG A 82 -1.16 -23.66 9.70
C ARG A 82 -0.95 -24.86 8.75
N ARG A 83 0.29 -25.35 8.68
CA ARG A 83 0.64 -26.62 8.00
C ARG A 83 1.65 -27.44 8.77
#